data_AF-A0A3N5RGQ2-F1
#
_entry.id   AF-A0A3N5RGQ2-F1
#
_cell.length_a   1.000
_cell.length_b   1.000
_cell.length_c   1.000
_cell.angle_alpha   90.00
_cell.angle_beta   90.00
_cell.angle_gamma   90.00
#
_symmetry.space_group_name_H-M   'P 1'
#
loop_
_entity.id
_entity.type
_entity.pdbx_description
1 polymer ?
#
loop_
_entity_poly.entity_id
_entity_poly.type
_entity_poly.pdbx_seq_one_letter_code
_entity_poly.pdbx_strand_id
1 'polypeptide(L)'
;MQKLTVLLILITFVLTACSGTSSQVTETEEIPGTGPENSPVTTTEPSAGATQESDAVSTVQPDANDTQEGMGSPVEMAGENVTYAFVDEESFITYEVGETFIDRGNVFNVASGTTQGVDGEIVLNFDQPQESRVGTLTADISGFRSDNQRRDNAIRDRFLQSVQFPTVTFTPTDIMGLPEVGEPGVEYPITIEGDLTIRDVTKHVVFDTVVMWEADELHGQAVATFLMSDFGFGPIEIFGILATEDEVKVTVDFTARPE
;
A
#
# COMPACT_ATOMS: atom_id res chain seq x y z
N MET A 1 -63.18 -28.97 1.16
CA MET A 1 -63.18 -29.75 -0.11
C MET A 1 -62.50 -28.88 -1.16
N GLN A 2 -61.17 -28.86 -1.18
CA GLN A 2 -60.32 -29.58 -2.15
C GLN A 2 -60.50 -29.05 -3.59
N LYS A 3 -59.54 -28.27 -4.10
CA LYS A 3 -58.45 -28.78 -4.96
C LYS A 3 -57.45 -27.67 -5.33
N LEU A 4 -56.23 -27.93 -4.85
CA LEU A 4 -54.93 -27.42 -5.26
C LEU A 4 -54.77 -27.58 -6.78
N THR A 5 -54.48 -26.51 -7.52
CA THR A 5 -54.09 -26.60 -8.94
C THR A 5 -52.61 -26.29 -9.05
N VAL A 6 -51.80 -27.35 -9.09
CA VAL A 6 -50.37 -27.32 -9.39
C VAL A 6 -50.23 -27.30 -10.91
N LEU A 7 -49.65 -26.24 -11.45
CA LEU A 7 -49.30 -26.13 -12.87
C LEU A 7 -47.89 -26.69 -13.06
N LEU A 8 -47.82 -27.95 -13.50
CA LEU A 8 -46.62 -28.66 -13.91
C LEU A 8 -46.36 -28.34 -15.39
N ILE A 9 -45.38 -27.49 -15.72
CA ILE A 9 -44.92 -27.30 -17.10
C ILE A 9 -43.71 -28.19 -17.35
N LEU A 10 -43.98 -29.20 -18.16
CA LEU A 10 -43.10 -30.17 -18.79
C LEU A 10 -42.20 -29.45 -19.82
N ILE A 11 -40.88 -29.40 -19.60
CA ILE A 11 -39.91 -28.98 -20.62
C ILE A 11 -39.20 -30.24 -21.14
N THR A 12 -39.55 -30.58 -22.38
CA THR A 12 -39.03 -31.71 -23.12
C THR A 12 -37.72 -31.35 -23.81
N PHE A 13 -36.75 -32.25 -23.65
CA PHE A 13 -35.46 -32.37 -24.34
C PHE A 13 -35.54 -32.21 -25.88
N VAL A 14 -34.56 -31.51 -26.47
CA VAL A 14 -34.04 -31.83 -27.81
C VAL A 14 -32.52 -31.87 -27.75
N LEU A 15 -31.98 -33.07 -27.99
CA LEU A 15 -30.57 -33.36 -28.21
C LEU A 15 -30.16 -32.90 -29.62
N THR A 16 -28.97 -32.33 -29.77
CA THR A 16 -28.22 -32.43 -31.03
C THR A 16 -26.74 -32.60 -30.71
N ALA A 17 -26.23 -33.78 -31.02
CA ALA A 17 -24.82 -34.14 -30.97
C ALA A 17 -24.23 -34.01 -32.38
N CYS A 18 -23.01 -33.50 -32.49
CA CYS A 18 -22.10 -33.85 -33.58
C CYS A 18 -20.68 -33.97 -33.01
N SER A 19 -20.17 -35.18 -33.11
CA SER A 19 -18.83 -35.65 -32.79
C SER A 19 -17.83 -35.33 -33.91
N GLY A 20 -16.57 -35.09 -33.54
CA GLY A 20 -15.43 -35.00 -34.46
C GLY A 20 -14.23 -35.74 -33.87
N THR A 21 -13.67 -36.66 -34.64
CA THR A 21 -12.83 -37.80 -34.22
C THR A 21 -11.33 -37.52 -34.29
N SER A 22 -10.62 -38.19 -33.36
CA SER A 22 -9.22 -38.63 -33.26
C SER A 22 -8.21 -38.39 -34.39
N SER A 23 -6.97 -38.08 -34.00
CA SER A 23 -5.77 -38.70 -34.56
C SER A 23 -4.74 -38.95 -33.46
N GLN A 24 -4.42 -40.23 -33.30
CA GLN A 24 -3.37 -40.80 -32.45
C GLN A 24 -2.16 -41.10 -33.35
N VAL A 25 -0.95 -40.79 -32.89
CA VAL A 25 0.27 -41.51 -33.30
C VAL A 25 1.11 -41.78 -32.06
N THR A 26 1.38 -43.06 -31.88
CA THR A 26 2.26 -43.72 -30.91
C THR A 26 3.68 -43.73 -31.46
N GLU A 27 4.72 -43.49 -30.65
CA GLU A 27 5.91 -44.36 -30.61
C GLU A 27 6.79 -44.10 -29.36
N THR A 28 7.43 -45.18 -28.94
CA THR A 28 8.15 -45.48 -27.70
C THR A 28 9.66 -45.32 -27.90
N GLU A 29 10.44 -44.84 -26.92
CA GLU A 29 11.75 -45.43 -26.55
C GLU A 29 12.41 -44.81 -25.29
N GLU A 30 13.40 -45.55 -24.77
CA GLU A 30 13.90 -45.64 -23.39
C GLU A 30 14.88 -44.55 -22.88
N ILE A 31 15.04 -44.53 -21.55
CA ILE A 31 16.03 -43.83 -20.67
C ILE A 31 17.31 -44.73 -20.55
N PRO A 32 18.57 -44.35 -20.17
CA PRO A 32 19.09 -43.18 -19.38
C PRO A 32 20.40 -42.51 -19.89
N GLY A 33 20.78 -41.37 -19.27
CA GLY A 33 22.18 -40.95 -19.21
C GLY A 33 22.42 -39.50 -18.76
N THR A 34 22.57 -39.26 -17.45
CA THR A 34 23.21 -38.05 -16.92
C THR A 34 24.51 -38.45 -16.24
N GLY A 35 25.64 -38.11 -16.87
CA GLY A 35 26.95 -38.14 -16.22
C GLY A 35 27.18 -36.86 -15.41
N PRO A 36 27.83 -36.92 -14.24
CA PRO A 36 28.38 -35.74 -13.60
C PRO A 36 29.87 -35.63 -13.95
N GLU A 37 30.26 -34.58 -14.68
CA GLU A 37 31.67 -34.23 -14.83
C GLU A 37 32.09 -33.34 -13.66
N ASN A 38 32.82 -33.96 -12.72
CA ASN A 38 33.69 -33.30 -11.75
C ASN A 38 34.71 -32.42 -12.46
N SER A 39 34.98 -31.21 -11.96
CA SER A 39 36.36 -30.82 -11.58
C SER A 39 36.43 -29.48 -10.83
N PRO A 40 37.49 -29.29 -10.01
CA PRO A 40 37.46 -28.45 -8.81
C PRO A 40 38.06 -27.05 -9.03
N VAL A 41 37.63 -26.10 -8.19
CA VAL A 41 38.34 -24.83 -7.99
C VAL A 41 39.25 -24.98 -6.77
N THR A 42 40.56 -24.94 -7.01
CA THR A 42 41.60 -24.86 -5.98
C THR A 42 41.96 -23.40 -5.72
N THR A 43 41.97 -23.09 -4.43
CA THR A 43 42.60 -21.99 -3.68
C THR A 43 43.90 -21.40 -4.24
N THR A 44 44.02 -20.06 -4.19
CA THR A 44 45.27 -19.36 -3.83
C THR A 44 44.98 -18.02 -3.14
N GLU A 45 45.32 -17.97 -1.84
CA GLU A 45 45.75 -16.82 -1.02
C GLU A 45 47.32 -16.87 -0.97
N PRO A 46 48.14 -15.90 -0.48
CA PRO A 46 47.97 -14.49 -0.04
C PRO A 46 48.96 -13.51 -0.75
N SER A 47 48.90 -12.20 -0.45
CA SER A 47 50.05 -11.45 0.14
C SER A 47 49.77 -9.94 0.27
N ALA A 48 50.14 -9.43 1.44
CA ALA A 48 50.20 -8.03 1.85
C ALA A 48 51.33 -7.23 1.17
N GLY A 49 51.23 -5.89 1.23
CA GLY A 49 52.42 -5.03 1.27
C GLY A 49 52.31 -3.61 0.69
N ALA A 50 52.34 -2.62 1.62
CA ALA A 50 53.03 -1.33 1.55
C ALA A 50 52.37 -0.07 0.93
N THR A 51 52.16 0.88 1.86
CA THR A 51 52.13 2.35 1.82
C THR A 51 53.06 3.04 0.80
N GLN A 52 52.61 4.14 0.19
CA GLN A 52 53.44 5.36 0.05
C GLN A 52 52.63 6.64 -0.19
N GLU A 53 53.17 7.67 0.44
CA GLU A 53 52.80 9.07 0.66
C GLU A 53 53.17 9.93 -0.55
N SER A 54 52.39 10.97 -0.88
CA SER A 54 52.86 12.04 -1.79
C SER A 54 52.16 13.36 -1.48
N ASP A 55 52.92 14.25 -0.84
CA ASP A 55 52.69 15.69 -0.77
C ASP A 55 52.74 16.34 -2.17
N ALA A 56 51.85 17.33 -2.41
CA ALA A 56 52.18 18.51 -3.21
C ALA A 56 51.16 19.64 -2.94
N VAL A 57 51.64 20.66 -2.23
CA VAL A 57 51.02 21.98 -2.04
C VAL A 57 50.95 22.73 -3.37
N SER A 58 49.83 23.38 -3.65
CA SER A 58 49.78 24.53 -4.57
C SER A 58 48.80 25.59 -4.08
N THR A 59 49.36 26.75 -3.78
CA THR A 59 48.70 27.99 -3.36
C THR A 59 48.13 28.73 -4.55
N VAL A 60 46.85 29.12 -4.51
CA VAL A 60 46.35 30.23 -5.32
C VAL A 60 45.32 31.02 -4.51
N GLN A 61 45.66 32.28 -4.20
CA GLN A 61 44.74 33.37 -3.89
C GLN A 61 44.58 34.17 -5.20
N PRO A 62 43.39 34.66 -5.55
CA PRO A 62 43.18 36.11 -5.41
C PRO A 62 41.76 36.52 -4.99
N ASP A 63 41.78 37.63 -4.24
CA ASP A 63 40.84 38.74 -4.10
C ASP A 63 39.32 38.56 -4.10
N ALA A 64 38.77 39.15 -3.04
CA ALA A 64 37.39 39.57 -2.87
C ALA A 64 36.92 40.46 -4.03
N ASN A 65 35.77 40.12 -4.59
CA ASN A 65 34.80 41.14 -4.93
C ASN A 65 33.38 40.64 -4.66
N ASP A 66 32.70 41.49 -3.93
CA ASP A 66 31.32 41.49 -3.47
C ASP A 66 30.33 41.35 -4.64
N THR A 67 29.44 40.36 -4.56
CA THR A 67 28.10 40.38 -5.16
C THR A 67 27.21 39.47 -4.33
N GLN A 68 26.64 40.06 -3.29
CA GLN A 68 25.59 39.50 -2.47
C GLN A 68 24.30 39.34 -3.31
N GLU A 69 24.16 38.19 -3.99
CA GLU A 69 22.89 37.77 -4.59
C GLU A 69 22.02 37.10 -3.52
N GLY A 70 20.87 37.73 -3.24
CA GLY A 70 19.65 37.08 -2.80
C GLY A 70 19.76 36.10 -1.63
N MET A 71 20.00 36.61 -0.42
CA MET A 71 19.38 35.98 0.75
C MET A 71 17.87 36.02 0.51
N GLY A 72 17.29 34.89 0.11
CA GLY A 72 15.88 34.63 0.41
C GLY A 72 15.76 34.82 1.92
N SER A 73 14.93 35.78 2.33
CA SER A 73 14.63 35.96 3.75
C SER A 73 14.27 34.61 4.34
N PRO A 74 14.84 34.22 5.50
CA PRO A 74 14.20 33.19 6.31
C PRO A 74 12.75 33.64 6.50
N VAL A 75 11.79 32.81 6.12
CA VAL A 75 10.42 33.03 6.52
C VAL A 75 10.46 33.06 8.05
N GLU A 76 10.18 34.22 8.65
CA GLU A 76 10.02 34.36 10.10
C GLU A 76 8.73 33.63 10.48
N MET A 77 8.82 32.30 10.63
CA MET A 77 7.75 31.42 11.09
C MET A 77 7.62 31.54 12.61
N ALA A 78 7.15 32.68 13.10
CA ALA A 78 6.82 32.86 14.52
C ALA A 78 5.30 32.94 14.66
N GLY A 79 4.67 31.91 15.22
CA GLY A 79 3.22 31.83 15.49
C GLY A 79 2.39 31.03 14.50
N GLU A 80 3.01 30.33 13.54
CA GLU A 80 2.31 29.93 12.31
C GLU A 80 1.76 28.50 12.38
N ASN A 81 0.45 28.39 12.59
CA ASN A 81 -0.29 27.22 12.13
C ASN A 81 -0.16 27.17 10.61
N VAL A 82 0.50 26.15 10.09
CA VAL A 82 0.62 25.93 8.65
C VAL A 82 -0.34 24.83 8.25
N THR A 83 -1.16 25.11 7.24
CA THR A 83 -2.10 24.13 6.67
C THR A 83 -1.43 23.46 5.48
N TYR A 84 -1.37 22.14 5.52
CA TYR A 84 -0.84 21.28 4.48
C TYR A 84 -1.99 20.55 3.80
N ALA A 85 -1.99 20.59 2.47
CA ALA A 85 -2.87 19.79 1.63
C ALA A 85 -2.11 18.58 1.07
N PHE A 86 -2.78 17.43 1.01
CA PHE A 86 -2.22 16.23 0.42
C PHE A 86 -1.98 16.41 -1.08
N VAL A 87 -0.90 15.82 -1.57
CA VAL A 87 -0.58 15.79 -2.99
C VAL A 87 -1.11 14.46 -3.55
N ASP A 88 -2.20 14.53 -4.31
CA ASP A 88 -2.91 13.36 -4.84
C ASP A 88 -1.99 12.40 -5.61
N GLU A 89 -1.15 12.94 -6.50
CA GLU A 89 -0.23 12.14 -7.34
C GLU A 89 0.95 11.51 -6.57
N GLU A 90 1.17 11.91 -5.33
CA GLU A 90 2.28 11.47 -4.48
C GLU A 90 1.80 10.81 -3.19
N SER A 91 0.50 10.51 -3.11
CA SER A 91 -0.13 9.85 -1.96
C SER A 91 -0.82 8.56 -2.40
N PHE A 92 -0.55 7.47 -1.70
CA PHE A 92 -0.98 6.13 -2.08
C PHE A 92 -1.54 5.37 -0.88
N ILE A 93 -2.58 4.59 -1.12
CA ILE A 93 -3.12 3.63 -0.15
C ILE A 93 -2.92 2.23 -0.70
N THR A 94 -2.26 1.38 0.08
CA THR A 94 -2.05 -0.03 -0.23
C THR A 94 -2.75 -0.91 0.81
N TYR A 95 -3.52 -1.89 0.37
CA TYR A 95 -4.00 -2.97 1.23
C TYR A 95 -3.12 -4.22 1.06
N GLU A 96 -3.00 -5.01 2.11
CA GLU A 96 -2.38 -6.34 2.10
C GLU A 96 -3.27 -7.31 2.91
N VAL A 97 -3.61 -8.45 2.31
CA VAL A 97 -4.46 -9.48 2.92
C VAL A 97 -3.84 -10.86 2.67
N GLY A 98 -3.70 -11.67 3.71
CA GLY A 98 -3.27 -13.07 3.57
C GLY A 98 -4.32 -13.90 2.81
N GLU A 99 -3.88 -14.73 1.88
CA GLU A 99 -4.75 -15.65 1.13
C GLU A 99 -4.17 -17.07 1.08
N THR A 100 -5.04 -18.07 1.17
CA THR A 100 -4.70 -19.48 1.03
C THR A 100 -5.42 -20.09 -0.17
N PHE A 101 -4.66 -20.60 -1.12
CA PHE A 101 -5.16 -21.36 -2.27
C PHE A 101 -5.34 -22.83 -1.90
N ILE A 102 -6.57 -23.20 -1.55
CA ILE A 102 -6.97 -24.54 -1.10
C ILE A 102 -6.85 -25.54 -2.26
N ASP A 103 -7.24 -25.14 -3.47
CA ASP A 103 -7.17 -25.97 -4.69
C ASP A 103 -5.73 -26.29 -5.13
N ARG A 104 -4.75 -25.55 -4.60
CA ARG A 104 -3.32 -25.73 -4.85
C ARG A 104 -2.59 -26.41 -3.69
N GLY A 105 -3.31 -27.07 -2.79
CA GLY A 105 -2.72 -27.76 -1.65
C GLY A 105 -2.40 -26.84 -0.46
N ASN A 106 -3.28 -25.86 -0.20
CA ASN A 106 -3.16 -24.89 0.90
C ASN A 106 -1.89 -24.02 0.80
N VAL A 107 -1.62 -23.49 -0.39
CA VAL A 107 -0.50 -22.55 -0.59
C VAL A 107 -0.90 -21.17 -0.08
N PHE A 108 -0.09 -20.63 0.84
CA PHE A 108 -0.25 -19.26 1.35
C PHE A 108 0.38 -18.23 0.41
N ASN A 109 -0.25 -17.07 0.31
CA ASN A 109 0.22 -15.89 -0.40
C ASN A 109 -0.29 -14.61 0.30
N VAL A 110 0.22 -13.45 -0.09
CA VAL A 110 -0.35 -12.14 0.30
C VAL A 110 -0.88 -11.47 -0.97
N ALA A 111 -2.17 -11.15 -0.96
CA ALA A 111 -2.77 -10.31 -1.99
C ALA A 111 -2.59 -8.85 -1.59
N SER A 112 -2.08 -8.04 -2.52
CA SER A 112 -1.96 -6.60 -2.35
C SER A 112 -2.61 -5.84 -3.49
N GLY A 113 -3.02 -4.61 -3.21
CA GLY A 113 -3.50 -3.69 -4.23
C GLY A 113 -3.43 -2.25 -3.74
N THR A 114 -3.23 -1.34 -4.69
CA THR A 114 -2.94 0.06 -4.42
C THR A 114 -3.93 0.96 -5.15
N THR A 115 -4.34 2.05 -4.51
CA THR A 115 -5.03 3.18 -5.12
C THR A 115 -4.22 4.44 -4.84
N GLN A 116 -4.42 5.45 -5.68
CA GLN A 116 -3.78 6.75 -5.54
C GLN A 116 -4.80 7.73 -4.99
N GLY A 117 -4.31 8.66 -4.18
CA GLY A 117 -5.07 9.82 -3.74
C GLY A 117 -5.55 9.74 -2.30
N VAL A 118 -5.32 10.85 -1.59
CA VAL A 118 -5.86 11.17 -0.27
C VAL A 118 -6.21 12.64 -0.31
N ASP A 119 -7.42 12.99 0.12
CA ASP A 119 -7.89 14.36 0.27
C ASP A 119 -8.04 14.69 1.76
N GLY A 120 -7.74 15.93 2.12
CA GLY A 120 -7.86 16.42 3.49
C GLY A 120 -6.81 17.50 3.78
N GLU A 121 -6.76 17.92 5.05
CA GLU A 121 -5.83 18.95 5.51
C GLU A 121 -5.15 18.50 6.80
N ILE A 122 -3.88 18.88 6.95
CA ILE A 122 -3.10 18.74 8.18
C ILE A 122 -2.70 20.15 8.62
N VAL A 123 -3.02 20.51 9.86
CA VAL A 123 -2.58 21.77 10.46
C VAL A 123 -1.45 21.48 11.42
N LEU A 124 -0.24 21.94 11.10
CA LEU A 124 0.91 21.85 11.99
C LEU A 124 1.11 23.16 12.73
N ASN A 125 1.24 23.09 14.05
CA ASN A 125 1.62 24.22 14.87
C ASN A 125 3.10 24.07 15.28
N PHE A 126 3.99 24.80 14.62
CA PHE A 126 5.43 24.67 14.88
C PHE A 126 5.88 25.24 16.23
N ASP A 127 5.14 26.19 16.79
CA ASP A 127 5.42 26.76 18.11
C ASP A 127 4.91 25.88 19.26
N GLN A 128 3.79 25.19 19.02
CA GLN A 128 3.14 24.31 19.96
C GLN A 128 2.71 23.02 19.25
N PRO A 129 3.63 22.08 18.96
CA PRO A 129 3.31 20.90 18.14
C PRO A 129 2.16 20.05 18.68
N GLN A 130 1.94 20.06 20.00
CA GLN A 130 0.80 19.43 20.67
C GLN A 130 -0.58 19.97 20.26
N GLU A 131 -0.64 21.16 19.64
CA GLU A 131 -1.88 21.76 19.15
C GLU A 131 -2.15 21.48 17.66
N SER A 132 -1.27 20.69 17.02
CA SER A 132 -1.44 20.25 15.63
C SER A 132 -2.67 19.36 15.46
N ARG A 133 -3.26 19.36 14.27
CA ARG A 133 -4.53 18.67 13.98
C ARG A 133 -4.50 18.04 12.60
N VAL A 134 -5.22 16.93 12.46
CA VAL A 134 -5.51 16.33 11.17
C VAL A 134 -7.02 16.45 10.95
N GLY A 135 -7.41 17.01 9.80
CA GLY A 135 -8.80 17.11 9.40
C GLY A 135 -9.40 15.76 9.03
N THR A 136 -10.67 15.76 8.64
CA THR A 136 -11.27 14.57 8.02
C THR A 136 -10.54 14.25 6.73
N LEU A 137 -10.10 13.01 6.59
CA LEU A 137 -9.43 12.49 5.41
C LEU A 137 -10.39 11.65 4.59
N THR A 138 -10.28 11.74 3.26
CA THR A 138 -11.04 10.90 2.33
C THR A 138 -10.14 10.32 1.25
N ALA A 139 -10.52 9.17 0.70
CA ALA A 139 -9.81 8.59 -0.43
C ALA A 139 -10.77 7.81 -1.35
N ASP A 140 -10.53 7.89 -2.66
CA ASP A 140 -11.26 7.10 -3.66
C ASP A 140 -10.67 5.67 -3.76
N ILE A 141 -11.48 4.71 -3.33
CA ILE A 141 -11.15 3.27 -3.35
C ILE A 141 -11.66 2.56 -4.60
N SER A 142 -12.37 3.23 -5.50
CA SER A 142 -12.74 2.69 -6.81
C SER A 142 -11.51 2.45 -7.69
N GLY A 143 -10.43 3.19 -7.42
CA GLY A 143 -9.15 3.16 -8.08
C GLY A 143 -8.27 1.95 -7.79
N PHE A 144 -8.58 1.12 -6.77
CA PHE A 144 -7.72 -0.02 -6.40
C PHE A 144 -7.36 -0.92 -7.59
N ARG A 145 -6.06 -1.22 -7.69
CA ARG A 145 -5.46 -2.14 -8.67
C ARG A 145 -4.52 -3.13 -7.99
N SER A 146 -4.61 -4.38 -8.39
CA SER A 146 -3.69 -5.46 -8.01
C SER A 146 -3.06 -6.09 -9.25
N ASP A 147 -2.26 -7.14 -9.07
CA ASP A 147 -1.73 -7.96 -10.16
C ASP A 147 -2.80 -8.80 -10.89
N ASN A 148 -4.06 -8.78 -10.42
CA ASN A 148 -5.14 -9.60 -10.95
C ASN A 148 -6.42 -8.79 -11.21
N GLN A 149 -6.73 -8.53 -12.48
CA GLN A 149 -7.93 -7.78 -12.86
C GLN A 149 -9.25 -8.40 -12.36
N ARG A 150 -9.32 -9.73 -12.20
CA ARG A 150 -10.53 -10.37 -11.65
C ARG A 150 -10.67 -10.07 -10.15
N ARG A 151 -9.57 -9.95 -9.41
CA ARG A 151 -9.56 -9.50 -8.02
C ARG A 151 -10.04 -8.06 -7.93
N ASP A 152 -9.50 -7.17 -8.75
CA ASP A 152 -9.87 -5.75 -8.76
C ASP A 152 -11.38 -5.57 -8.99
N ASN A 153 -11.94 -6.28 -9.97
CA ASN A 153 -13.38 -6.25 -10.23
C ASN A 153 -14.18 -6.85 -9.07
N ALA A 154 -13.69 -7.93 -8.45
CA ALA A 154 -14.37 -8.51 -7.30
C ALA A 154 -14.41 -7.56 -6.10
N ILE A 155 -13.28 -6.92 -5.78
CA ILE A 155 -13.15 -5.93 -4.71
C ILE A 155 -14.10 -4.76 -4.96
N ARG A 156 -14.07 -4.20 -6.18
CA ARG A 156 -14.92 -3.07 -6.58
C ARG A 156 -16.40 -3.40 -6.55
N ASP A 157 -16.81 -4.52 -7.14
CA ASP A 157 -18.23 -4.78 -7.40
C ASP A 157 -18.93 -5.49 -6.24
N ARG A 158 -18.23 -6.39 -5.54
CA ARG A 158 -18.86 -7.30 -4.57
C ARG A 158 -18.51 -7.01 -3.11
N PHE A 159 -17.25 -6.66 -2.82
CA PHE A 159 -16.78 -6.56 -1.44
C PHE A 159 -16.86 -5.13 -0.92
N LEU A 160 -16.01 -4.24 -1.44
CA LEU A 160 -16.05 -2.83 -1.08
C LEU A 160 -17.21 -2.09 -1.74
N GLN A 161 -17.78 -2.64 -2.81
CA GLN A 161 -18.93 -2.05 -3.52
C GLN A 161 -18.66 -0.59 -3.93
N SER A 162 -17.43 -0.29 -4.37
CA SER A 162 -16.96 1.09 -4.60
C SER A 162 -17.58 1.79 -5.81
N VAL A 163 -18.46 1.12 -6.55
CA VAL A 163 -19.38 1.80 -7.48
C VAL A 163 -20.48 2.56 -6.71
N GLN A 164 -20.92 2.03 -5.57
CA GLN A 164 -21.93 2.65 -4.69
C GLN A 164 -21.28 3.47 -3.58
N PHE A 165 -20.13 3.01 -3.07
CA PHE A 165 -19.37 3.63 -1.98
C PHE A 165 -17.93 3.93 -2.45
N PRO A 166 -17.73 4.88 -3.37
CA PRO A 166 -16.42 5.14 -3.97
C PRO A 166 -15.39 5.65 -2.95
N THR A 167 -15.86 6.31 -1.89
CA THR A 167 -15.00 7.02 -0.94
C THR A 167 -15.01 6.33 0.41
N VAL A 168 -13.83 6.20 1.01
CA VAL A 168 -13.68 5.93 2.45
C VAL A 168 -13.39 7.22 3.18
N THR A 169 -13.77 7.30 4.45
CA THR A 169 -13.58 8.49 5.27
C THR A 169 -12.95 8.12 6.60
N PHE A 170 -11.88 8.81 6.97
CA PHE A 170 -11.28 8.72 8.30
C PHE A 170 -11.41 10.05 9.01
N THR A 171 -11.98 10.05 10.21
CA THR A 171 -12.08 11.24 11.06
C THR A 171 -11.20 11.06 12.28
N PRO A 172 -10.01 11.68 12.31
CA PRO A 172 -9.13 11.64 13.48
C PRO A 172 -9.85 12.16 14.73
N THR A 173 -9.68 11.46 15.85
CA THR A 173 -10.23 11.84 17.16
C THR A 173 -9.13 12.20 18.16
N ASP A 174 -7.94 11.61 18.03
CA ASP A 174 -6.80 11.90 18.88
C ASP A 174 -5.47 11.69 18.16
N ILE A 175 -4.44 12.41 18.59
CA ILE A 175 -3.06 12.28 18.09
C ILE A 175 -2.13 12.18 19.30
N MET A 176 -1.41 11.07 19.39
CA MET A 176 -0.46 10.81 20.46
C MET A 176 0.97 10.79 19.92
N GLY A 177 1.94 11.13 20.78
CA GLY A 177 3.36 11.08 20.42
C GLY A 177 3.90 12.30 19.69
N LEU A 178 3.11 13.37 19.55
CA LEU A 178 3.60 14.66 19.05
C LEU A 178 4.79 15.12 19.92
N PRO A 179 5.83 15.76 19.34
CA PRO A 179 6.98 16.23 20.09
C PRO A 179 6.67 17.52 20.89
N GLU A 180 7.50 17.86 21.86
CA GLU A 180 7.42 19.19 22.50
C GLU A 180 7.97 20.29 21.59
N VAL A 181 9.01 19.96 20.81
CA VAL A 181 9.67 20.84 19.85
C VAL A 181 9.90 20.04 18.57
N GLY A 182 9.50 20.63 17.44
CA GLY A 182 9.74 20.06 16.13
C GLY A 182 11.06 20.53 15.52
N GLU A 183 11.84 19.60 14.96
CA GLU A 183 13.04 19.84 14.17
C GLU A 183 12.85 19.31 12.74
N PRO A 184 13.10 20.12 11.69
CA PRO A 184 13.01 19.67 10.31
C PRO A 184 13.96 18.51 10.01
N GLY A 185 13.55 17.59 9.14
CA GLY A 185 14.32 16.41 8.72
C GLY A 185 14.40 15.30 9.77
N VAL A 186 13.65 15.42 10.88
CA VAL A 186 13.55 14.37 11.91
C VAL A 186 12.26 13.58 11.71
N GLU A 187 12.36 12.26 11.80
CA GLU A 187 11.19 11.37 11.82
C GLU A 187 10.56 11.33 13.22
N TYR A 188 9.25 11.53 13.27
CA TYR A 188 8.44 11.49 14.48
C TYR A 188 7.46 10.31 14.41
N PRO A 189 7.63 9.28 15.25
CA PRO A 189 6.62 8.26 15.42
C PRO A 189 5.46 8.82 16.25
N ILE A 190 4.27 8.83 15.66
CA ILE A 190 3.02 9.27 16.28
C ILE A 190 1.96 8.18 16.10
N THR A 191 0.92 8.24 16.92
CA THR A 191 -0.26 7.38 16.78
C THR A 191 -1.47 8.27 16.52
N ILE A 192 -2.21 7.99 15.46
CA ILE A 192 -3.43 8.70 15.09
C ILE A 192 -4.61 7.76 15.29
N GLU A 193 -5.48 8.08 16.23
CA GLU A 193 -6.72 7.33 16.46
C GLU A 193 -7.89 8.05 15.81
N GLY A 194 -8.85 7.31 15.28
CA GLY A 194 -10.03 7.93 14.68
C GLY A 194 -11.10 6.95 14.21
N ASP A 195 -12.17 7.52 13.68
CA ASP A 195 -13.29 6.78 13.14
C ASP A 195 -13.12 6.57 11.63
N LEU A 196 -12.88 5.32 11.24
CA LEU A 196 -12.82 4.88 9.85
C LEU A 196 -14.21 4.42 9.40
N THR A 197 -14.70 5.00 8.31
CA THR A 197 -15.94 4.61 7.65
C THR A 197 -15.62 3.98 6.30
N ILE A 198 -16.00 2.71 6.15
CA ILE A 198 -15.95 1.97 4.89
C ILE A 198 -17.38 1.56 4.55
N ARG A 199 -17.84 1.95 3.36
CA ARG A 199 -19.25 1.84 2.96
C ARG A 199 -20.17 2.58 3.94
N ASP A 200 -21.01 1.85 4.66
CA ASP A 200 -21.99 2.35 5.62
C ASP A 200 -21.65 1.96 7.07
N VAL A 201 -20.45 1.43 7.31
CA VAL A 201 -19.99 0.97 8.63
C VAL A 201 -18.83 1.82 9.12
N THR A 202 -18.97 2.35 10.33
CA THR A 202 -17.93 3.13 11.03
C THR A 202 -17.34 2.32 12.18
N LYS A 203 -16.02 2.29 12.28
CA LYS A 203 -15.26 1.65 13.37
C LYS A 203 -14.10 2.53 13.79
N HIS A 204 -13.76 2.46 15.07
CA HIS A 204 -12.55 3.06 15.58
C HIS A 204 -11.33 2.27 15.11
N VAL A 205 -10.34 2.96 14.53
CA VAL A 205 -9.10 2.39 14.02
C VAL A 205 -7.92 3.26 14.46
N VAL A 206 -6.80 2.61 14.71
CA VAL A 206 -5.56 3.24 15.14
C VAL A 206 -4.52 3.09 14.04
N PHE A 207 -3.91 4.20 13.65
CA PHE A 207 -2.80 4.25 12.70
C PHE A 207 -1.49 4.57 13.42
N ASP A 208 -0.53 3.66 13.31
CA ASP A 208 0.85 3.92 13.66
C ASP A 208 1.50 4.69 12.50
N THR A 209 1.97 5.90 12.76
CA THR A 209 2.41 6.83 11.72
C THR A 209 3.83 7.30 12.00
N VAL A 210 4.68 7.32 10.97
CA VAL A 210 5.95 8.04 11.00
C VAL A 210 5.82 9.23 10.07
N VAL A 211 6.12 10.42 10.58
CA VAL A 211 6.02 11.68 9.83
C VAL A 211 7.31 12.48 9.93
N MET A 212 7.67 13.16 8.86
CA MET A 212 8.84 14.04 8.75
C MET A 212 8.47 15.23 7.88
N TRP A 213 8.92 16.43 8.23
CA TRP A 213 8.87 17.56 7.30
C TRP A 213 10.28 18.04 6.94
N GLU A 214 10.50 18.35 5.68
CA GLU A 214 11.75 18.90 5.16
C GLU A 214 11.44 19.81 3.98
N ALA A 215 12.12 20.96 3.86
CA ALA A 215 12.03 21.86 2.71
C ALA A 215 10.58 22.18 2.26
N ASP A 216 9.71 22.44 3.24
CA ASP A 216 8.27 22.72 3.07
C ASP A 216 7.40 21.54 2.60
N GLU A 217 7.92 20.31 2.58
CA GLU A 217 7.11 19.11 2.32
C GLU A 217 6.94 18.30 3.61
N LEU A 218 5.73 17.76 3.80
CA LEU A 218 5.43 16.81 4.86
C LEU A 218 5.30 15.42 4.23
N HIS A 219 6.14 14.49 4.65
CA HIS A 219 6.09 13.10 4.24
C HIS A 219 5.68 12.23 5.41
N GLY A 220 4.93 11.18 5.16
CA GLY A 220 4.67 10.19 6.17
C GLY A 220 4.19 8.86 5.65
N GLN A 221 4.29 7.86 6.52
CA GLN A 221 3.73 6.54 6.32
C GLN A 221 2.88 6.20 7.53
N ALA A 222 1.59 5.94 7.30
CA ALA A 222 0.64 5.49 8.31
C ALA A 222 0.23 4.04 8.06
N VAL A 223 0.22 3.22 9.11
CA VAL A 223 -0.12 1.79 9.02
C VAL A 223 -1.21 1.46 10.02
N ALA A 224 -2.25 0.78 9.57
CA ALA A 224 -3.29 0.21 10.43
C ALA A 224 -3.56 -1.23 10.05
N THR A 225 -3.99 -2.02 11.04
CA THR A 225 -4.45 -3.39 10.85
C THR A 225 -5.82 -3.54 11.50
N PHE A 226 -6.78 -4.11 10.77
CA PHE A 226 -8.14 -4.32 11.27
C PHE A 226 -8.80 -5.53 10.61
N LEU A 227 -9.97 -5.93 11.11
CA LEU A 227 -10.73 -7.06 10.57
C LEU A 227 -11.69 -6.60 9.47
N MET A 228 -11.69 -7.28 8.33
CA MET A 228 -12.65 -7.02 7.26
C MET A 228 -14.09 -7.38 7.68
N SER A 229 -14.25 -8.35 8.58
CA SER A 229 -15.55 -8.73 9.14
C SER A 229 -16.20 -7.64 9.99
N ASP A 230 -15.40 -6.78 10.63
CA ASP A 230 -15.94 -5.62 11.36
C ASP A 230 -16.71 -4.66 10.44
N PHE A 231 -16.28 -4.55 9.20
CA PHE A 231 -16.90 -3.73 8.16
C PHE A 231 -17.83 -4.52 7.22
N GLY A 232 -18.00 -5.83 7.46
CA GLY A 232 -18.96 -6.66 6.75
C GLY A 232 -18.63 -6.99 5.30
N PHE A 233 -17.34 -7.01 4.92
CA PHE A 233 -16.91 -7.38 3.57
C PHE A 233 -15.89 -8.53 3.50
N GLY A 234 -15.50 -9.09 4.64
CA GLY A 234 -14.64 -10.28 4.74
C GLY A 234 -14.94 -11.13 5.98
N PRO A 235 -14.17 -12.20 6.22
CA PRO A 235 -13.17 -12.77 5.30
C PRO A 235 -13.82 -13.29 4.00
N ILE A 236 -13.03 -13.48 2.96
CA ILE A 236 -13.51 -13.85 1.62
C ILE A 236 -13.22 -15.32 1.35
N GLU A 237 -14.26 -16.09 1.08
CA GLU A 237 -14.16 -17.47 0.60
C GLU A 237 -14.74 -17.61 -0.80
N ILE A 238 -13.99 -18.26 -1.70
CA ILE A 238 -14.39 -18.49 -3.08
C ILE A 238 -14.49 -19.99 -3.30
N PHE A 239 -15.68 -20.57 -3.12
CA PHE A 239 -16.04 -21.96 -3.49
C PHE A 239 -15.00 -23.04 -3.12
N GLY A 240 -14.30 -22.90 -1.98
CA GLY A 240 -13.24 -23.85 -1.58
C GLY A 240 -11.98 -23.83 -2.45
N ILE A 241 -11.81 -22.81 -3.29
CA ILE A 241 -10.62 -22.54 -4.10
C ILE A 241 -9.66 -21.64 -3.31
N LEU A 242 -10.20 -20.59 -2.71
CA LEU A 242 -9.44 -19.56 -2.01
C LEU A 242 -10.17 -19.14 -0.74
N ALA A 243 -9.42 -18.94 0.33
CA ALA A 243 -9.86 -18.27 1.55
C ALA A 243 -8.87 -17.16 1.88
N THR A 244 -9.37 -16.00 2.32
CA THR A 244 -8.51 -14.96 2.90
C THR A 244 -8.48 -15.08 4.42
N GLU A 245 -7.41 -14.55 5.02
CA GLU A 245 -7.47 -14.12 6.41
C GLU A 245 -8.55 -13.04 6.57
N ASP A 246 -9.02 -12.81 7.80
CA ASP A 246 -9.94 -11.73 8.11
C ASP A 246 -9.20 -10.40 8.35
N GLU A 247 -7.95 -10.49 8.81
CA GLU A 247 -7.08 -9.35 9.02
C GLU A 247 -6.63 -8.73 7.69
N VAL A 248 -6.77 -7.41 7.59
CA VAL A 248 -6.21 -6.59 6.51
C VAL A 248 -5.26 -5.58 7.11
N LYS A 249 -4.10 -5.44 6.49
CA LYS A 249 -3.17 -4.34 6.73
C LYS A 249 -3.37 -3.27 5.67
N VAL A 250 -3.44 -2.01 6.10
CA VAL A 250 -3.51 -0.84 5.24
C VAL A 250 -2.31 0.03 5.52
N THR A 251 -1.62 0.45 4.45
CA THR A 251 -0.52 1.41 4.49
C THR A 251 -0.90 2.62 3.65
N VAL A 252 -0.74 3.80 4.22
CA VAL A 252 -0.90 5.09 3.54
C VAL A 252 0.46 5.76 3.50
N ASP A 253 1.04 5.86 2.32
CA ASP A 253 2.22 6.68 2.06
C ASP A 253 1.73 8.02 1.52
N PHE A 254 2.14 9.13 2.13
CA PHE A 254 1.64 10.44 1.73
C PHE A 254 2.73 11.49 1.64
N THR A 255 2.48 12.46 0.76
CA THR A 255 3.19 13.73 0.70
C THR A 255 2.16 14.84 0.76
N ALA A 256 2.42 15.88 1.55
CA ALA A 256 1.58 17.05 1.67
C ALA A 256 2.42 18.32 1.59
N ARG A 257 1.85 19.41 1.07
CA ARG A 257 2.51 20.71 0.86
C ARG A 257 1.65 21.84 1.46
N PRO A 258 2.26 22.94 1.93
CA PRO A 258 1.53 24.11 2.39
C PRO A 258 0.58 24.63 1.29
N GLU A 259 -0.59 25.10 1.71
CA GLU A 259 -1.53 25.81 0.83
C GLU A 259 -1.02 27.19 0.39
#